data_AF-A0A7J0CMX3-F1
#
_entry.id   AF-A0A7J0CMX3-F1
#
_cell.length_a   1.000
_cell.length_b   1.000
_cell.length_c   1.000
_cell.angle_alpha   90.00
_cell.angle_beta   90.00
_cell.angle_gamma   90.00
#
_symmetry.space_group_name_H-M   'P 1'
#
loop_
_entity.id
_entity.type
_entity.pdbx_description
1 polymer ?
#
loop_
_entity_poly.entity_id
_entity_poly.type
_entity_poly.pdbx_seq_one_letter_code
_entity_poly.pdbx_strand_id
1 'polypeptide(L)'
;MTTFVDRVELHAAAGNGGHGCASVHREKFKPLGGPDGGNGGRGGDVILVVEQSVTTLLDYHHSPHRKATNGQPGAGDNRSGKDGQDMVLPVPDGTVVLDKAGNVLADLVGQGTTFVAGQGGRGGLGNAALASARRKAPASRCSASPARAGTSSWSSRPSPTWPSSATRAPASPR
;
A
#
# COMPACT_ATOMS: atom_id res chain seq x y z
N MET A 1 -5.96 -22.62 24.27
CA MET A 1 -5.60 -23.41 23.07
C MET A 1 -4.74 -22.53 22.18
N THR A 2 -3.52 -22.94 21.85
CA THR A 2 -2.60 -22.21 20.97
C THR A 2 -3.01 -22.46 19.53
N THR A 3 -3.79 -21.53 18.96
CA THR A 3 -4.21 -21.58 17.56
C THR A 3 -3.05 -21.05 16.72
N PHE A 4 -2.39 -21.91 15.96
CA PHE A 4 -1.41 -21.51 14.96
C PHE A 4 -2.12 -21.52 13.60
N VAL A 5 -1.98 -20.43 12.85
CA VAL A 5 -2.63 -20.28 11.53
C VAL A 5 -1.52 -20.08 10.51
N ASP A 6 -1.31 -21.10 9.68
CA ASP A 6 -0.25 -21.14 8.66
C ASP A 6 -0.66 -20.50 7.33
N ARG A 7 -1.96 -20.35 7.09
CA ARG A 7 -2.50 -19.81 5.84
C ARG A 7 -3.66 -18.87 6.12
N VAL A 8 -3.60 -17.68 5.55
CA VAL A 8 -4.62 -16.64 5.68
C VAL A 8 -4.89 -16.01 4.32
N GLU A 9 -6.16 -15.79 4.01
CA GLU A 9 -6.54 -14.94 2.89
C GLU A 9 -6.63 -13.49 3.36
N LEU A 10 -5.82 -12.61 2.77
CA LEU A 10 -5.85 -11.18 3.08
C LEU A 10 -6.45 -10.38 1.91
N HIS A 11 -7.46 -9.58 2.24
CA HIS A 11 -8.01 -8.57 1.35
C HIS A 11 -7.30 -7.24 1.62
N ALA A 12 -6.21 -7.00 0.90
CA ALA A 12 -5.51 -5.73 0.89
C ALA A 12 -6.11 -4.79 -0.16
N ALA A 13 -6.55 -3.60 0.27
CA ALA A 13 -6.93 -2.53 -0.65
C ALA A 13 -6.06 -1.30 -0.40
N ALA A 14 -5.35 -0.88 -1.44
CA ALA A 14 -4.61 0.38 -1.39
C ALA A 14 -5.56 1.58 -1.41
N GLY A 15 -5.06 2.71 -0.91
CA GLY A 15 -5.82 3.94 -0.83
C GLY A 15 -6.07 4.51 -2.22
N ASN A 16 -7.28 5.03 -2.45
CA ASN A 16 -7.59 5.72 -3.70
C ASN A 16 -6.91 7.09 -3.75
N GLY A 17 -6.55 7.53 -4.95
CA GLY A 17 -6.03 8.87 -5.17
C GLY A 17 -7.10 9.93 -4.89
N GLY A 18 -6.69 11.04 -4.29
CA GLY A 18 -7.53 12.18 -4.02
C GLY A 18 -7.96 12.88 -5.30
N HIS A 19 -9.18 13.41 -5.28
CA HIS A 19 -9.70 14.21 -6.37
C HIS A 19 -9.09 15.63 -6.32
N GLY A 20 -8.29 16.07 -7.28
CA GLY A 20 -8.02 17.49 -7.51
C GLY A 20 -9.29 18.36 -7.59
N CYS A 21 -9.07 19.66 -7.56
CA CYS A 21 -10.15 20.64 -7.55
C CYS A 21 -10.23 21.39 -8.88
N ALA A 22 -11.45 21.68 -9.30
CA ALA A 22 -11.74 22.63 -10.36
C ALA A 22 -12.27 23.91 -9.72
N SER A 23 -11.36 24.81 -9.36
CA SER A 23 -11.71 26.11 -8.80
C SER A 23 -11.13 27.23 -9.68
N VAL A 24 -11.84 28.35 -9.68
CA VAL A 24 -11.45 29.59 -10.35
C VAL A 24 -11.46 30.68 -9.31
N HIS A 25 -10.32 31.35 -9.14
CA HIS A 25 -10.20 32.42 -8.16
C HIS A 25 -11.13 33.57 -8.55
N ARG A 26 -11.88 34.13 -7.59
CA ARG A 26 -12.76 35.28 -7.84
C ARG A 26 -12.46 36.37 -6.84
N GLU A 27 -11.78 37.41 -7.31
CA GLU A 27 -11.50 38.60 -6.52
C GLU A 27 -12.50 39.69 -6.91
N LYS A 28 -13.12 40.31 -5.90
CA LYS A 28 -13.98 41.48 -6.12
C LYS A 28 -13.09 42.53 -6.80
N PHE A 29 -13.44 42.96 -8.01
CA PHE A 29 -12.68 43.87 -8.91
C PHE A 29 -11.71 43.26 -9.95
N LYS A 30 -11.53 41.93 -10.03
CA LYS A 30 -10.79 41.28 -11.13
C LYS A 30 -11.68 40.26 -11.87
N PRO A 31 -12.11 40.56 -13.11
CA PRO A 31 -13.06 39.70 -13.83
C PRO A 31 -12.49 38.36 -14.33
N LEU A 32 -11.16 38.17 -14.30
CA LEU A 32 -10.48 36.95 -14.74
C LEU A 32 -9.46 36.51 -13.68
N GLY A 33 -9.92 36.02 -12.52
CA GLY A 33 -9.03 35.29 -11.63
C GLY A 33 -8.67 33.95 -12.27
N GLY A 34 -7.39 33.64 -12.34
CA GLY A 34 -6.90 32.40 -12.95
C GLY A 34 -7.42 31.15 -12.22
N PRO A 35 -7.19 29.96 -12.80
CA PRO A 35 -7.51 28.71 -12.14
C PRO A 35 -6.69 28.57 -10.86
N ASP A 36 -7.36 28.26 -9.76
CA ASP A 36 -6.77 28.07 -8.42
C ASP A 36 -7.09 26.68 -7.85
N GLY A 37 -7.52 25.75 -8.69
CA GLY A 37 -7.79 24.37 -8.28
C GLY A 37 -6.50 23.60 -8.00
N GLY A 38 -6.28 23.21 -6.74
CA GLY A 38 -5.16 22.37 -6.31
C GLY A 38 -5.27 20.90 -6.73
N ASN A 39 -4.14 20.18 -6.66
CA ASN A 39 -4.07 18.76 -7.00
C ASN A 39 -4.62 17.88 -5.87
N GLY A 40 -5.11 16.68 -6.19
CA GLY A 40 -5.46 15.69 -5.16
C GLY A 40 -4.24 14.92 -4.68
N GLY A 41 -4.24 14.50 -3.42
CA GLY A 41 -3.14 13.73 -2.83
C GLY A 41 -3.08 12.29 -3.36
N ARG A 42 -1.93 11.64 -3.25
CA ARG A 42 -1.75 10.20 -3.51
C ARG A 42 -2.55 9.39 -2.48
N GLY A 43 -3.07 8.23 -2.88
CA GLY A 43 -3.59 7.23 -1.93
C GLY A 43 -2.47 6.39 -1.32
N GLY A 44 -2.64 5.95 -0.07
CA GLY A 44 -1.63 5.17 0.63
C GLY A 44 -1.38 3.79 0.01
N ASP A 45 -0.13 3.33 0.05
CA ASP A 45 0.26 1.99 -0.38
C ASP A 45 -0.01 0.97 0.75
N VAL A 46 -0.18 -0.29 0.37
CA VAL A 46 -0.17 -1.42 1.32
C VAL A 46 1.15 -2.16 1.17
N ILE A 47 1.96 -2.14 2.22
CA ILE A 47 3.33 -2.64 2.22
C ILE A 47 3.44 -3.73 3.27
N LEU A 48 3.96 -4.86 2.86
CA LEU A 48 4.35 -5.96 3.75
C LEU A 48 5.80 -5.76 4.16
N VAL A 49 6.09 -5.99 5.43
CA VAL A 49 7.45 -5.90 5.98
C VAL A 49 7.73 -7.12 6.83
N VAL A 50 8.87 -7.76 6.60
CA VAL A 50 9.30 -8.87 7.45
C VAL A 50 9.81 -8.33 8.78
N GLU A 51 9.16 -8.75 9.86
CA GLU A 51 9.54 -8.38 11.22
C GLU A 51 9.68 -9.62 12.11
N GLN A 52 10.77 -9.69 12.88
CA GLN A 52 11.07 -10.84 13.76
C GLN A 52 10.17 -10.88 15.02
N SER A 53 9.54 -9.75 15.36
CA SER A 53 8.61 -9.67 16.49
C SER A 53 7.30 -10.42 16.21
N VAL A 54 6.94 -10.58 14.94
CA VAL A 54 5.73 -11.26 14.50
C VAL A 54 6.05 -12.72 14.21
N THR A 55 5.40 -13.62 14.95
CA THR A 55 5.59 -15.07 14.83
C THR A 55 4.34 -15.82 14.39
N THR A 56 3.19 -15.12 14.30
CA THR A 56 1.90 -15.72 13.93
C THR A 56 1.14 -14.82 12.96
N LEU A 57 0.33 -15.42 12.08
CA LEU A 57 -0.57 -14.69 11.18
C LEU A 57 -1.97 -14.51 11.78
N LEU A 58 -2.13 -14.72 13.09
CA LEU A 58 -3.43 -14.72 13.75
C LEU A 58 -4.17 -13.37 13.63
N ASP A 59 -3.41 -12.27 13.64
CA ASP A 59 -3.93 -10.91 13.50
C ASP A 59 -4.58 -10.66 12.13
N TYR A 60 -4.11 -11.37 11.11
CA TYR A 60 -4.69 -11.33 9.78
C TYR A 60 -5.92 -12.22 9.65
N HIS A 61 -5.98 -13.31 10.43
CA HIS A 61 -7.15 -14.18 10.47
C HIS A 61 -8.37 -13.48 11.09
N HIS A 62 -8.19 -12.74 12.20
CA HIS A 62 -9.29 -12.00 12.84
C HIS A 62 -9.73 -10.76 12.06
N SER A 63 -8.82 -10.15 11.29
CA SER A 63 -9.08 -8.94 10.50
C SER A 63 -8.49 -9.09 9.10
N PRO A 64 -9.18 -9.83 8.22
CA PRO A 64 -8.70 -10.11 6.86
C PRO A 64 -8.76 -8.90 5.93
N HIS A 65 -9.54 -7.86 6.29
CA HIS A 65 -9.70 -6.67 5.48
C HIS A 65 -8.72 -5.58 5.93
N ARG A 66 -7.74 -5.24 5.08
CA ARG A 66 -6.76 -4.18 5.35
C ARG A 66 -6.88 -3.13 4.26
N LYS A 67 -7.12 -1.89 4.67
CA LYS A 67 -7.28 -0.76 3.74
C LYS A 67 -6.34 0.38 4.12
N ALA A 68 -5.54 0.84 3.16
CA ALA A 68 -4.73 2.04 3.34
C ALA A 68 -5.59 3.31 3.24
N THR A 69 -5.07 4.42 3.74
CA THR A 69 -5.81 5.69 3.75
C THR A 69 -5.89 6.28 2.36
N ASN A 70 -7.07 6.81 1.98
CA ASN A 70 -7.24 7.50 0.71
C ASN A 70 -6.55 8.87 0.72
N GLY A 71 -6.10 9.32 -0.45
CA GLY A 71 -5.62 10.68 -0.65
C GLY A 71 -6.75 11.69 -0.49
N GLN A 72 -6.45 12.83 0.12
CA GLN A 72 -7.43 13.90 0.28
C GLN A 72 -7.64 14.65 -1.04
N PRO A 73 -8.85 15.17 -1.28
CA PRO A 73 -9.09 16.00 -2.45
C PRO A 73 -8.32 17.31 -2.36
N GLY A 74 -7.96 17.87 -3.52
CA GLY A 74 -7.49 19.24 -3.61
C GLY A 74 -8.61 20.22 -3.29
N ALA A 75 -8.25 21.45 -2.94
CA ALA A 75 -9.17 22.55 -2.71
C ALA A 75 -8.82 23.77 -3.58
N GLY A 76 -9.69 24.78 -3.57
CA GLY A 76 -9.40 26.11 -4.12
C GLY A 76 -8.24 26.78 -3.39
N ASP A 77 -7.79 27.92 -3.93
CA ASP A 77 -6.59 28.65 -3.47
C ASP A 77 -5.27 27.85 -3.62
N ASN A 78 -5.15 27.05 -4.69
CA ASN A 78 -3.98 26.20 -4.99
C ASN A 78 -3.61 25.20 -3.88
N ARG A 79 -4.59 24.83 -3.05
CA ARG A 79 -4.36 23.89 -1.96
C ARG A 79 -4.39 22.45 -2.46
N SER A 80 -3.21 21.83 -2.47
CA SER A 80 -3.10 20.41 -2.79
C SER A 80 -3.61 19.56 -1.63
N GLY A 81 -4.28 18.46 -1.96
CA GLY A 81 -4.76 17.47 -1.00
C GLY A 81 -3.61 16.72 -0.34
N LYS A 82 -3.78 16.37 0.93
CA LYS A 82 -2.83 15.54 1.68
C LYS A 82 -2.74 14.13 1.10
N ASP A 83 -1.53 13.59 1.10
CA ASP A 83 -1.31 12.20 0.75
C ASP A 83 -1.88 11.26 1.83
N GLY A 84 -2.40 10.11 1.37
CA GLY A 84 -2.84 9.03 2.24
C GLY A 84 -1.66 8.36 2.93
N GLN A 85 -1.88 7.94 4.17
CA GLN A 85 -0.90 7.19 4.94
C GLN A 85 -0.79 5.75 4.43
N ASP A 86 0.46 5.29 4.34
CA ASP A 86 0.79 3.92 3.95
C ASP A 86 0.46 2.95 5.08
N MET A 87 -0.08 1.80 4.71
CA MET A 87 -0.40 0.73 5.62
C MET A 87 0.72 -0.30 5.60
N VAL A 88 1.52 -0.33 6.67
CA VAL A 88 2.58 -1.32 6.87
C VAL A 88 2.01 -2.52 7.62
N LEU A 89 2.15 -3.71 7.04
CA LEU A 89 1.66 -4.97 7.57
C LEU A 89 2.86 -5.86 7.92
N PRO A 90 3.18 -6.05 9.21
CA PRO A 90 4.33 -6.85 9.62
C PRO A 90 4.02 -8.35 9.50
N VAL A 91 4.92 -9.11 8.89
CA VAL A 91 4.76 -10.56 8.67
C VAL A 91 5.99 -11.32 9.17
N PRO A 92 5.82 -12.60 9.58
CA PRO A 92 6.94 -13.43 9.99
C PRO A 92 7.89 -13.70 8.80
N ASP A 93 9.14 -14.00 9.13
CA ASP A 93 10.14 -14.45 8.16
C ASP A 93 9.73 -15.78 7.51
N GLY A 94 9.95 -15.91 6.20
CA GLY A 94 9.54 -17.08 5.42
C GLY A 94 8.06 -17.06 4.99
N THR A 95 7.43 -15.88 4.96
CA THR A 95 6.06 -15.72 4.46
C THR A 95 6.05 -15.72 2.93
N VAL A 96 5.26 -16.61 2.34
CA VAL A 96 5.08 -16.66 0.88
C VAL A 96 3.77 -15.95 0.50
N VAL A 97 3.88 -14.96 -0.38
CA VAL A 97 2.76 -14.21 -0.93
C VAL A 97 2.28 -14.89 -2.21
N LEU A 98 1.04 -15.37 -2.21
CA LEU A 98 0.42 -15.99 -3.38
C LEU A 98 -0.74 -15.13 -3.91
N ASP A 99 -0.94 -15.15 -5.22
CA ASP A 99 -2.17 -14.65 -5.84
C ASP A 99 -3.34 -15.62 -5.59
N LYS A 100 -4.58 -15.17 -5.81
CA LYS A 100 -5.79 -16.02 -5.79
C LYS A 100 -5.69 -17.24 -6.70
N ALA A 101 -4.93 -17.15 -7.79
CA ALA A 101 -4.67 -18.25 -8.71
C ALA A 101 -3.62 -19.26 -8.19
N GLY A 102 -3.00 -19.01 -7.04
CA GLY A 102 -1.93 -19.84 -6.47
C GLY A 102 -0.53 -19.52 -7.01
N ASN A 103 -0.38 -18.47 -7.83
CA ASN A 103 0.91 -18.03 -8.32
C ASN A 103 1.71 -17.34 -7.21
N VAL A 104 2.98 -17.70 -7.06
CA VAL A 104 3.88 -17.03 -6.12
C VAL A 104 4.21 -15.63 -6.66
N LEU A 105 3.82 -14.60 -5.92
CA LEU A 105 4.12 -13.21 -6.24
C LEU A 105 5.47 -12.78 -5.65
N ALA A 106 5.72 -13.17 -4.40
CA ALA A 106 6.95 -12.87 -3.70
C ALA A 106 7.19 -13.86 -2.55
N ASP A 107 8.46 -14.05 -2.23
CA ASP A 107 8.90 -14.76 -1.04
C ASP A 107 9.60 -13.77 -0.11
N LEU A 108 9.05 -13.62 1.11
CA LEU A 108 9.51 -12.66 2.09
C LEU A 108 10.47 -13.35 3.06
N VAL A 109 11.72 -13.44 2.63
CA VAL A 109 12.82 -14.03 3.39
C VAL A 109 13.80 -12.94 3.81
N GLY A 110 14.21 -12.97 5.07
CA GLY A 110 15.14 -12.03 5.67
C GLY A 110 14.45 -10.82 6.31
N GLN A 111 14.98 -10.38 7.45
CA GLN A 111 14.46 -9.23 8.19
C GLN A 111 14.53 -7.94 7.36
N GLY A 112 13.45 -7.17 7.37
CA GLY A 112 13.37 -5.89 6.66
C GLY A 112 13.08 -6.02 5.17
N THR A 113 12.90 -7.24 4.65
CA THR A 113 12.40 -7.43 3.29
C THR A 113 10.99 -6.84 3.19
N THR A 114 10.75 -6.05 2.14
CA THR A 114 9.48 -5.36 1.93
C THR A 114 8.86 -5.76 0.60
N PHE A 115 7.53 -5.86 0.58
CA PHE A 115 6.78 -6.14 -0.64
C PHE A 115 5.53 -5.27 -0.71
N VAL A 116 5.34 -4.60 -1.85
CA VAL A 116 4.16 -3.73 -2.06
C VAL A 116 3.01 -4.60 -2.57
N ALA A 117 2.10 -4.98 -1.67
CA ALA A 117 0.92 -5.78 -2.01
C ALA A 117 -0.11 -4.98 -2.81
N GLY A 118 -0.19 -3.67 -2.59
CA GLY A 118 -1.11 -2.79 -3.30
C GLY A 118 -0.53 -1.39 -3.46
N GLN A 119 -0.47 -0.92 -4.71
CA GLN A 119 -0.11 0.46 -5.02
C GLN A 119 -1.35 1.37 -4.93
N GLY A 120 -1.19 2.44 -4.18
CA GLY A 120 -2.13 3.51 -4.00
C GLY A 120 -2.42 4.24 -5.31
N GLY A 121 -3.65 4.71 -5.42
CA GLY A 121 -4.11 5.47 -6.57
C GLY A 121 -3.36 6.80 -6.69
N ARG A 122 -3.03 7.18 -7.93
CA ARG A 122 -2.46 8.50 -8.22
C ARG A 122 -3.51 9.59 -7.98
N GLY A 123 -3.10 10.64 -7.27
CA GLY A 123 -3.90 11.84 -7.08
C GLY A 123 -4.22 12.51 -8.41
N GLY A 124 -5.44 13.02 -8.55
CA GLY A 124 -5.88 13.68 -9.78
C GLY A 124 -5.39 15.12 -9.87
N LEU A 125 -5.02 15.55 -11.07
CA LEU A 125 -4.52 16.91 -11.32
C LEU A 125 -5.65 17.94 -11.16
N GLY A 126 -5.33 19.09 -10.57
CA GLY A 126 -6.21 20.24 -10.47
C GLY A 126 -6.15 21.12 -11.72
N ASN A 127 -7.09 22.05 -11.84
CA ASN A 127 -7.18 22.92 -13.02
C ASN A 127 -5.99 23.87 -13.17
N ALA A 128 -5.33 24.23 -12.06
CA ALA A 128 -4.13 25.06 -12.09
C ALA A 128 -2.96 24.37 -12.82
N ALA A 129 -2.79 23.05 -12.63
CA ALA A 129 -1.77 22.25 -13.29
C ALA A 129 -2.08 21.99 -14.79
N LEU A 130 -3.34 22.14 -15.20
CA LEU A 130 -3.80 21.99 -16.58
C LEU A 130 -3.82 23.33 -17.36
N ALA A 131 -3.56 24.44 -16.68
CA ALA A 131 -3.48 25.76 -17.30
C ALA A 131 -2.23 25.86 -18.18
N SER A 132 -2.41 26.19 -19.46
CA SER A 132 -1.31 26.46 -20.39
C SER A 132 -1.48 27.85 -21.00
N ALA A 133 -0.43 28.41 -21.60
CA ALA A 133 -0.49 29.75 -22.22
C ALA A 133 -1.64 29.91 -23.25
N ARG A 134 -2.09 28.80 -23.86
CA ARG A 134 -3.21 28.74 -24.82
C ARG A 134 -4.58 28.48 -24.17
N ARG A 135 -4.61 28.01 -22.92
CA ARG A 135 -5.83 27.73 -22.12
C ARG A 135 -5.66 28.31 -20.72
N LYS A 136 -5.97 29.61 -20.59
CA LYS A 136 -5.79 30.37 -19.34
C LYS A 136 -6.79 30.02 -18.23
N ALA A 137 -7.92 29.37 -18.54
CA ALA A 137 -8.90 28.92 -17.55
C ALA A 137 -9.58 27.61 -18.00
N PRO A 138 -8.90 26.46 -17.90
CA PRO A 138 -9.54 25.18 -18.12
C PRO A 138 -10.54 24.91 -16.98
N ALA A 139 -11.82 24.76 -17.32
CA ALA A 139 -12.83 24.25 -16.38
C ALA A 139 -12.68 22.73 -16.16
N SER A 140 -11.90 22.05 -16.99
CA SER A 140 -11.70 20.60 -17.00
C SER A 140 -10.65 20.15 -16.00
N ARG A 141 -10.96 19.05 -15.32
CA ARG A 141 -10.10 18.42 -14.31
C ARG A 141 -9.91 16.93 -14.61
N CYS A 142 -8.72 16.38 -14.37
CA CYS A 142 -8.49 14.93 -14.47
C CYS A 142 -8.89 14.23 -13.16
N SER A 143 -9.80 13.25 -13.25
CA SER A 143 -10.16 12.37 -12.13
C SER A 143 -8.94 11.59 -11.62
N ALA A 144 -8.96 11.25 -10.32
CA ALA A 144 -7.93 10.41 -9.74
C ALA A 144 -8.00 8.99 -10.32
N SER A 145 -6.87 8.30 -10.38
CA SER A 145 -6.89 6.89 -10.77
C SER A 145 -7.30 6.03 -9.58
N PRO A 146 -8.22 5.06 -9.76
CA PRO A 146 -8.55 4.11 -8.70
C PRO A 146 -7.29 3.32 -8.33
N ALA A 147 -7.17 2.98 -7.04
CA ALA A 147 -6.09 2.11 -6.58
C ALA A 147 -6.26 0.70 -7.17
N ARG A 148 -5.14 0.00 -7.42
CA ARG A 148 -5.22 -1.42 -7.80
C ARG A 148 -5.54 -2.23 -6.55
N ALA A 149 -6.73 -2.82 -6.52
CA ALA A 149 -7.09 -3.82 -5.52
C ALA A 149 -6.50 -5.17 -5.93
N GLY A 150 -5.56 -5.69 -5.13
CA GLY A 150 -5.07 -7.07 -5.24
C GLY A 150 -5.67 -7.89 -4.12
N THR A 151 -6.39 -8.97 -4.42
CA THR A 151 -6.65 -9.98 -3.39
C THR A 151 -5.58 -11.04 -3.48
N SER A 152 -4.90 -11.32 -2.38
CA SER A 152 -3.80 -12.28 -2.34
C SER A 152 -3.95 -13.18 -1.13
N SER A 153 -3.82 -14.49 -1.32
CA SER A 153 -3.86 -15.49 -0.26
C SER A 153 -2.43 -15.85 0.16
N TRP A 154 -2.10 -15.85 1.45
CA TRP A 154 -0.72 -16.02 1.91
C TRP A 154 -0.55 -17.29 2.73
N SER A 155 0.63 -17.91 2.65
CA SER A 155 0.99 -19.05 3.50
C SER A 155 2.41 -18.94 4.02
N SER A 156 2.60 -19.08 5.33
CA SER A 156 3.91 -19.30 5.94
C SER A 156 4.34 -20.74 5.70
N ARG A 157 5.55 -20.96 5.15
CA ARG A 157 6.15 -22.29 5.18
C ARG A 157 6.76 -22.50 6.57
N PRO A 158 6.51 -23.62 7.26
CA PRO A 158 7.31 -23.95 8.42
C PRO A 158 8.77 -24.10 7.99
N SER A 159 9.66 -23.44 8.72
CA SER A 159 11.10 -23.55 8.54
C SER A 159 11.50 -25.04 8.61
N PRO A 160 12.39 -25.53 7.71
CA PRO A 160 12.89 -26.88 7.81
C PRO A 160 13.72 -26.97 9.09
N THR A 161 13.18 -27.62 10.11
CA THR A 161 13.93 -28.03 11.28
C THR A 161 15.00 -29.01 10.80
N TRP A 162 16.23 -28.54 10.72
CA TRP A 162 17.38 -29.42 10.56
C TRP A 162 17.41 -30.37 11.76
N PRO A 163 17.44 -31.70 11.57
CA PRO A 163 17.65 -32.61 12.68
C PRO A 163 19.08 -32.43 13.19
N SER A 164 19.21 -31.73 14.31
CA SER A 164 20.41 -31.71 15.14
C SER A 164 20.48 -33.04 15.89
N SER A 165 21.35 -33.96 15.45
CA SER A 165 22.00 -34.97 16.31
C SER A 165 22.87 -35.94 15.51
N ALA A 166 24.18 -35.76 15.60
CA ALA A 166 25.13 -36.86 15.53
C ALA A 166 26.34 -36.55 16.42
N THR A 167 26.11 -36.64 17.74
CA THR A 167 27.15 -36.85 18.73
C THR A 167 27.92 -38.12 18.35
N ARG A 168 29.10 -37.98 17.73
CA ARG A 168 30.04 -39.09 17.57
C ARG A 168 31.07 -39.02 18.70
N ALA A 169 30.85 -39.88 19.70
CA ALA A 169 31.75 -40.15 20.79
C ALA A 169 33.13 -40.69 20.30
N PRO A 170 34.19 -40.59 21.11
CA PRO A 170 35.58 -40.76 20.67
C PRO A 170 35.97 -42.24 20.49
N ALA A 171 36.77 -42.50 19.45
CA ALA A 171 37.37 -43.79 19.20
C ALA A 171 38.78 -43.86 19.80
N SER A 172 38.94 -44.70 20.83
CA SER A 172 40.15 -45.40 21.29
C SER A 172 39.66 -46.44 22.31
N PRO A 173 40.25 -47.65 22.45
CA PRO A 173 41.67 -47.98 22.24
C PRO A 173 41.96 -49.34 21.56
N ARG A 174 43.19 -49.51 21.05
CA ARG A 174 44.10 -50.66 21.30
C ARG A 174 45.45 -50.40 20.64
#